data_AF-A0A1M6A6C1-F1
#
_entry.id   AF-A0A1M6A6C1-F1
#
_cell.length_a   1.000
_cell.length_b   1.000
_cell.length_c   1.000
_cell.angle_alpha   90.00
_cell.angle_beta   90.00
_cell.angle_gamma   90.00
#
_symmetry.space_group_name_H-M   'P 1'
#
loop_
_entity.id
_entity.type
_entity.pdbx_description
1 polymer ?
#
loop_
_entity_poly.entity_id
_entity_poly.type
_entity_poly.pdbx_seq_one_letter_code
_entity_poly.pdbx_strand_id
1 'polypeptide(L)'
;MESKFKFFQRLVAAPYLLALLGLLLPLFNVSCADTVIAEPTFYEIASGLDLETDLKEPAAGYVKNIQTGNPKAFERFREVFPEFPKLQPFRFMYGIAGALVIAAVFAWLAQIGYFASLGSLAMGILSMVAMWAFLGQVVQICSQLGMNVLTVEPATGIYCASALILIGTAMNLACIVRPIVVEMRAKKEKK
;
A
#
# COMPACT_ATOMS: atom_id res chain seq x y z
N MET A 1 25.62 -16.49 19.29
CA MET A 1 24.26 -16.10 18.86
C MET A 1 23.56 -17.36 18.37
N GLU A 2 22.53 -17.84 19.08
CA GLU A 2 21.86 -19.12 18.83
C GLU A 2 21.39 -19.25 17.37
N SER A 3 21.60 -20.41 16.75
CA SER A 3 21.16 -20.71 15.36
C SER A 3 19.67 -20.38 15.12
N LYS A 4 18.83 -20.62 16.14
CA LYS A 4 17.40 -20.30 16.15
C LYS A 4 17.12 -18.79 15.99
N PHE A 5 17.94 -17.93 16.59
CA PHE A 5 17.75 -16.47 16.49
C PHE A 5 18.16 -15.95 15.11
N LYS A 6 19.22 -16.49 14.52
CA LYS A 6 19.62 -16.15 13.14
C LYS A 6 18.56 -16.58 12.13
N PHE A 7 17.93 -17.75 12.35
CA PHE A 7 16.80 -18.19 11.54
C PHE A 7 15.61 -17.25 11.67
N PHE A 8 15.24 -16.87 12.90
CA PHE A 8 14.17 -15.91 13.15
C PHE A 8 14.43 -14.57 12.46
N GLN A 9 15.65 -14.03 12.53
CA GLN A 9 16.05 -12.79 11.85
C GLN A 9 15.84 -12.85 10.33
N ARG A 10 16.13 -13.98 9.68
CA ARG A 10 15.88 -14.15 8.24
C ARG A 10 14.40 -14.22 7.92
N LEU A 11 13.60 -14.79 8.81
CA LEU A 11 12.15 -14.94 8.64
C LEU A 11 11.41 -13.59 8.68
N VAL A 12 12.01 -12.56 9.29
CA VAL A 12 11.49 -11.18 9.29
C VAL A 12 11.28 -10.63 7.86
N ALA A 13 12.03 -11.10 6.87
CA ALA A 13 11.85 -10.69 5.49
C ALA A 13 10.53 -11.19 4.87
N ALA A 14 9.99 -12.32 5.35
CA ALA A 14 8.83 -12.97 4.74
C ALA A 14 7.56 -12.11 4.81
N PRO A 15 7.17 -11.50 5.94
CA PRO A 15 6.03 -10.59 5.98
C PRO A 15 6.11 -9.43 4.98
N TYR A 16 7.29 -8.82 4.78
CA TYR A 16 7.46 -7.74 3.80
C TYR A 16 7.30 -8.21 2.35
N LEU A 17 7.78 -9.42 2.03
CA LEU A 17 7.57 -10.03 0.72
C LEU A 17 6.11 -10.43 0.50
N LEU A 18 5.45 -10.96 1.53
CA LEU A 18 4.03 -11.28 1.48
C LEU A 18 3.17 -10.01 1.33
N ALA A 19 3.61 -8.87 1.86
CA ALA A 19 2.92 -7.60 1.68
C ALA A 19 2.83 -7.20 0.19
N LEU A 20 3.82 -7.59 -0.64
CA LEU A 20 3.74 -7.42 -2.10
C LEU A 20 2.60 -8.23 -2.73
N LEU A 21 2.30 -9.42 -2.18
CA LEU A 21 1.14 -10.19 -2.63
C LEU A 21 -0.17 -9.51 -2.22
N GLY A 22 -0.19 -8.85 -1.06
CA GLY A 22 -1.31 -8.00 -0.65
C GLY A 22 -1.56 -6.85 -1.63
N LEU A 23 -0.51 -6.31 -2.26
CA LEU A 23 -0.65 -5.29 -3.30
C LEU A 23 -1.32 -5.81 -4.57
N LEU A 24 -1.26 -7.11 -4.85
CA LEU A 24 -1.93 -7.70 -6.02
C LEU A 24 -3.45 -7.79 -5.84
N LEU A 25 -3.96 -7.64 -4.62
CA LEU A 25 -5.39 -7.58 -4.33
C LEU A 25 -5.94 -6.16 -4.55
N PRO A 26 -7.27 -6.00 -4.68
CA PRO A 26 -7.89 -4.68 -4.75
C PRO A 26 -7.44 -3.79 -3.59
N LEU A 27 -6.92 -2.60 -3.90
CA LEU A 27 -6.37 -1.70 -2.88
C LEU A 27 -7.45 -0.83 -2.25
N PHE A 28 -8.36 -0.32 -3.07
CA PHE A 28 -9.52 0.44 -2.63
C PHE A 28 -10.71 0.14 -3.53
N ASN A 29 -11.90 0.38 -2.98
CA ASN A 29 -13.16 0.27 -3.69
C ASN A 29 -13.66 1.69 -3.96
N VAL A 30 -14.13 1.93 -5.16
CA VAL A 30 -14.90 3.12 -5.49
C VAL A 30 -16.34 2.68 -5.62
N SER A 31 -17.22 3.18 -4.76
CA SER A 31 -18.63 2.84 -4.74
C SER A 31 -19.48 4.06 -5.05
N CYS A 32 -20.65 3.90 -5.67
CA CYS A 32 -21.67 4.94 -5.67
C CYS A 32 -23.04 4.37 -5.28
N ALA A 33 -23.71 5.07 -4.35
CA ALA A 33 -24.95 4.60 -3.71
C ALA A 33 -24.87 3.13 -3.25
N ASP A 34 -23.82 2.79 -2.49
CA ASP A 34 -23.55 1.46 -1.92
C ASP A 34 -23.25 0.32 -2.92
N THR A 35 -23.14 0.63 -4.21
CA THR A 35 -22.70 -0.33 -5.22
C THR A 35 -21.22 -0.12 -5.56
N VAL A 36 -20.40 -1.17 -5.50
CA VAL A 36 -18.98 -1.11 -5.86
C VAL A 36 -18.86 -1.01 -7.38
N ILE A 37 -18.24 0.05 -7.85
CA ILE A 37 -18.11 0.43 -9.28
C ILE A 37 -16.72 0.07 -9.80
N ALA A 38 -15.68 0.22 -8.98
CA ALA A 38 -14.32 -0.13 -9.35
C ALA A 38 -13.55 -0.69 -8.16
N GLU A 39 -12.71 -1.70 -8.43
CA GLU A 39 -11.86 -2.38 -7.45
C GLU A 39 -10.39 -2.35 -7.92
N PRO A 40 -9.79 -1.17 -8.09
CA PRO A 40 -8.47 -1.05 -8.69
C PRO A 40 -7.40 -1.78 -7.89
N THR A 41 -6.62 -2.60 -8.61
CA THR A 41 -5.44 -3.29 -8.11
C THR A 41 -4.18 -2.42 -8.24
N PHE A 42 -3.10 -2.79 -7.54
CA PHE A 42 -1.84 -2.05 -7.60
C PHE A 42 -1.32 -1.85 -9.04
N TYR A 43 -1.41 -2.89 -9.88
CA TYR A 43 -0.89 -2.84 -11.24
C TYR A 43 -1.68 -1.83 -12.08
N GLU A 44 -3.00 -1.88 -12.01
CA GLU A 44 -3.90 -0.98 -12.74
C GLU A 44 -3.70 0.49 -12.37
N ILE A 45 -3.49 0.77 -11.08
CA ILE A 45 -3.18 2.12 -10.59
C ILE A 45 -1.80 2.59 -11.09
N ALA A 46 -0.82 1.67 -11.12
CA ALA A 46 0.54 1.97 -11.51
C ALA A 46 0.74 2.10 -13.03
N SER A 47 -0.04 1.37 -13.85
CA SER A 47 0.00 1.42 -15.32
C SER A 47 -0.86 2.52 -15.92
N GLY A 48 -1.77 3.10 -15.13
CA GLY A 48 -2.84 3.96 -15.64
C GLY A 48 -4.03 3.08 -16.00
N LEU A 49 -5.19 3.44 -15.45
CA LEU A 49 -6.44 2.70 -15.60
C LEU A 49 -7.17 3.21 -16.85
N ASP A 50 -7.63 2.31 -17.72
CA ASP A 50 -8.55 2.66 -18.81
C ASP A 50 -9.98 2.36 -18.35
N LEU A 51 -10.72 3.41 -17.99
CA LEU A 51 -12.05 3.29 -17.42
C LEU A 51 -13.07 2.68 -18.40
N GLU A 52 -12.78 2.63 -19.71
CA GLU A 52 -13.69 2.00 -20.68
C GLU A 52 -13.59 0.46 -20.70
N THR A 53 -12.42 -0.10 -20.42
CA THR A 53 -12.18 -1.56 -20.53
C THR A 53 -12.16 -2.26 -19.18
N ASP A 54 -11.75 -1.56 -18.12
CA ASP A 54 -11.45 -2.18 -16.82
C ASP A 54 -12.61 -2.03 -15.82
N LEU A 55 -13.65 -1.26 -16.16
CA LEU A 55 -14.86 -1.12 -15.36
C LEU A 55 -15.82 -2.30 -15.57
N LYS A 56 -16.08 -3.07 -14.51
CA LYS A 56 -17.12 -4.13 -14.51
C LYS A 56 -18.51 -3.49 -14.72
N GLU A 57 -19.38 -4.08 -15.54
CA GLU A 57 -20.79 -3.65 -15.60
C GLU A 57 -21.42 -3.83 -14.22
N PRO A 58 -22.07 -2.80 -13.63
CA PRO A 58 -22.78 -1.68 -14.27
C PRO A 58 -22.00 -0.36 -14.46
N ALA A 59 -20.74 -0.29 -14.03
CA ALA A 59 -19.93 0.94 -14.02
C ALA A 59 -19.64 1.54 -15.42
N ALA A 60 -19.45 0.69 -16.42
CA ALA A 60 -19.30 1.10 -17.83
C ALA A 60 -20.53 1.88 -18.34
N GLY A 61 -21.73 1.54 -17.83
CA GLY A 61 -22.98 2.26 -18.11
C GLY A 61 -23.00 3.67 -17.49
N TYR A 62 -22.41 3.85 -16.30
CA TYR A 62 -22.30 5.17 -15.67
C TYR A 62 -21.29 6.08 -16.37
N VAL A 63 -20.16 5.55 -16.87
CA VAL A 63 -19.22 6.34 -17.69
C VAL A 63 -19.88 6.79 -18.99
N LYS A 64 -20.61 5.90 -19.67
CA LYS A 64 -21.43 6.29 -20.83
C LYS A 64 -22.50 7.32 -20.48
N ASN A 65 -23.17 7.19 -19.33
CA ASN A 65 -24.17 8.15 -18.88
C ASN A 65 -23.56 9.50 -18.42
N ILE A 66 -22.30 9.54 -17.99
CA ILE A 66 -21.57 10.79 -17.72
C ILE A 66 -21.17 11.46 -19.04
N GLN A 67 -20.77 10.69 -20.06
CA GLN A 67 -20.50 11.18 -21.41
C GLN A 67 -21.76 11.73 -22.09
N THR A 68 -22.94 11.13 -21.87
CA THR A 68 -24.19 11.50 -22.57
C THR A 68 -25.16 12.35 -21.74
N GLY A 69 -25.08 12.33 -20.41
CA GLY A 69 -26.11 12.88 -19.53
C GLY A 69 -25.89 14.33 -19.06
N ASN A 70 -24.66 14.85 -19.03
CA ASN A 70 -24.41 16.24 -18.64
C ASN A 70 -23.06 16.83 -19.15
N PRO A 71 -23.03 17.43 -20.35
CA PRO A 71 -21.79 17.85 -21.01
C PRO A 71 -20.98 18.91 -20.24
N LYS A 72 -21.63 19.76 -19.42
CA LYS A 72 -20.93 20.78 -18.61
C LYS A 72 -20.16 20.20 -17.42
N ALA A 73 -20.65 19.10 -16.84
CA ALA A 73 -19.93 18.40 -15.76
C ALA A 73 -18.74 17.63 -16.35
N PHE A 74 -18.92 17.06 -17.55
CA PHE A 74 -17.88 16.37 -18.29
C PHE A 74 -16.75 17.31 -18.74
N GLU A 75 -17.06 18.53 -19.21
CA GLU A 75 -16.03 19.52 -19.56
C GLU A 75 -15.17 19.93 -18.35
N ARG A 76 -15.78 20.21 -17.19
CA ARG A 76 -15.03 20.46 -15.94
C ARG A 76 -14.21 19.24 -15.49
N PHE A 77 -14.72 18.05 -15.73
CA PHE A 77 -13.99 16.81 -15.45
C PHE A 77 -12.75 16.68 -16.35
N ARG A 78 -12.88 17.07 -17.63
CA ARG A 78 -11.80 17.06 -18.62
C ARG A 78 -10.76 18.16 -18.39
N GLU A 79 -11.14 19.27 -17.78
CA GLU A 79 -10.20 20.32 -17.33
C GLU A 79 -9.26 19.80 -16.22
N VAL A 80 -9.73 18.88 -15.38
CA VAL A 80 -8.92 18.25 -14.31
C VAL A 80 -8.24 16.95 -14.78
N PHE A 81 -8.91 16.20 -15.64
CA PHE A 81 -8.43 14.94 -16.25
C PHE A 81 -8.46 15.03 -17.78
N PRO A 82 -7.47 15.69 -18.40
CA PRO A 82 -7.44 15.90 -19.86
C PRO A 82 -7.39 14.60 -20.67
N GLU A 83 -6.90 13.51 -20.07
CA GLU A 83 -6.71 12.20 -20.71
C GLU A 83 -7.87 11.22 -20.47
N PHE A 84 -8.99 11.66 -19.87
CA PHE A 84 -10.19 10.81 -19.69
C PHE A 84 -10.62 10.17 -21.03
N PRO A 85 -10.87 8.84 -21.08
CA PRO A 85 -11.11 7.90 -19.97
C PRO A 85 -9.87 7.22 -19.37
N LYS A 86 -8.65 7.58 -19.81
CA LYS A 86 -7.41 7.03 -19.25
C LYS A 86 -6.95 7.86 -18.06
N LEU A 87 -6.80 7.22 -16.91
CA LEU A 87 -6.20 7.84 -15.73
C LEU A 87 -4.67 7.85 -15.88
N GLN A 88 -4.05 8.97 -15.53
CA GLN A 88 -2.59 9.07 -15.54
C GLN A 88 -1.96 8.02 -14.61
N PRO A 89 -0.86 7.38 -15.02
CA PRO A 89 -0.20 6.36 -14.22
C PRO A 89 0.40 6.98 -12.95
N PHE A 90 0.03 6.44 -11.79
CA PHE A 90 0.57 6.86 -10.50
C PHE A 90 1.93 6.18 -10.26
N ARG A 91 2.97 6.70 -10.90
CA ARG A 91 4.34 6.11 -10.89
C ARG A 91 4.94 5.90 -9.50
N PHE A 92 4.51 6.68 -8.50
CA PHE A 92 5.00 6.53 -7.12
C PHE A 92 4.60 5.18 -6.51
N MET A 93 3.59 4.48 -7.05
CA MET A 93 3.20 3.13 -6.63
C MET A 93 4.36 2.13 -6.76
N TYR A 94 5.14 2.21 -7.85
CA TYR A 94 6.38 1.41 -7.98
C TYR A 94 7.40 1.71 -6.89
N GLY A 95 7.40 2.94 -6.37
CA GLY A 95 8.21 3.33 -5.21
C GLY A 95 7.81 2.59 -3.93
N ILE A 96 6.51 2.34 -3.71
CA ILE A 96 5.99 1.57 -2.57
C ILE A 96 6.41 0.10 -2.68
N ALA A 97 6.24 -0.51 -3.86
CA ALA A 97 6.70 -1.88 -4.09
C ALA A 97 8.23 -2.01 -3.93
N GLY A 98 8.98 -1.06 -4.50
CA GLY A 98 10.44 -0.98 -4.31
C GLY A 98 10.84 -0.83 -2.84
N ALA A 99 10.11 -0.01 -2.08
CA ALA A 99 10.35 0.17 -0.65
C ALA A 99 10.14 -1.13 0.15
N LEU A 100 9.11 -1.92 -0.18
CA LEU A 100 8.86 -3.23 0.44
C LEU A 100 9.94 -4.26 0.08
N VAL A 101 10.42 -4.27 -1.16
CA VAL A 101 11.56 -5.12 -1.56
C VAL A 101 12.82 -4.73 -0.79
N ILE A 102 13.13 -3.43 -0.70
CA ILE A 102 14.26 -2.92 0.07
C ILE A 102 14.09 -3.27 1.56
N ALA A 103 12.88 -3.16 2.11
CA ALA A 103 12.59 -3.55 3.50
C ALA A 103 12.85 -5.05 3.73
N ALA A 104 12.46 -5.91 2.80
CA ALA A 104 12.73 -7.34 2.86
C ALA A 104 14.24 -7.66 2.76
N VAL A 105 14.96 -7.00 1.86
CA VAL A 105 16.41 -7.14 1.71
C VAL A 105 17.13 -6.73 2.99
N PHE A 106 16.77 -5.59 3.56
CA PHE A 106 17.34 -5.13 4.82
C PHE A 106 16.98 -6.06 6.00
N ALA A 107 15.77 -6.61 6.03
CA ALA A 107 15.39 -7.62 7.03
C ALA A 107 16.23 -8.89 6.90
N TRP A 108 16.49 -9.35 5.67
CA TRP A 108 17.36 -10.50 5.42
C TRP A 108 18.81 -10.27 5.84
N LEU A 109 19.30 -9.03 5.66
CA LEU A 109 20.63 -8.59 6.06
C LEU A 109 20.72 -8.18 7.54
N ALA A 110 19.61 -8.23 8.30
CA ALA A 110 19.57 -7.86 9.73
C ALA A 110 20.59 -8.64 10.59
N GLN A 111 20.99 -9.84 10.16
CA GLN A 111 22.03 -10.64 10.81
C GLN A 111 23.44 -10.03 10.75
N ILE A 112 23.70 -9.12 9.80
CA ILE A 112 25.02 -8.53 9.53
C ILE A 112 25.23 -7.23 10.32
N GLY A 113 24.16 -6.52 10.68
CA GLY A 113 24.29 -5.28 11.44
C GLY A 113 22.97 -4.67 11.88
N TYR A 114 23.04 -3.91 12.97
CA TYR A 114 21.93 -3.19 13.57
C TYR A 114 21.25 -2.20 12.60
N PHE A 115 22.05 -1.53 11.75
CA PHE A 115 21.55 -0.58 10.75
C PHE A 115 20.62 -1.22 9.72
N ALA A 116 20.82 -2.49 9.38
CA ALA A 116 19.93 -3.19 8.46
C ALA A 116 18.54 -3.45 9.07
N SER A 117 18.48 -3.76 10.37
CA SER A 117 17.18 -3.90 11.07
C SER A 117 16.42 -2.56 11.10
N LEU A 118 17.12 -1.47 11.41
CA LEU A 118 16.53 -0.12 11.38
C LEU A 118 16.08 0.30 9.98
N GLY A 119 16.88 0.04 8.95
CA GLY A 119 16.53 0.34 7.56
C GLY A 119 15.28 -0.40 7.11
N SER A 120 15.16 -1.69 7.45
CA SER A 120 13.96 -2.47 7.16
C SER A 120 12.71 -1.92 7.87
N LEU A 121 12.84 -1.53 9.13
CA LEU A 121 11.74 -0.95 9.91
C LEU A 121 11.28 0.38 9.30
N ALA A 122 12.22 1.27 8.96
CA ALA A 122 11.91 2.56 8.36
C ALA A 122 11.21 2.38 7.01
N MET A 123 11.74 1.54 6.13
CA MET A 123 11.15 1.30 4.80
C MET A 123 9.78 0.63 4.89
N GLY A 124 9.58 -0.31 5.82
CA GLY A 124 8.29 -0.92 6.10
C GLY A 124 7.25 0.11 6.52
N ILE A 125 7.54 0.92 7.55
CA ILE A 125 6.59 1.94 8.03
C ILE A 125 6.32 3.00 6.96
N LEU A 126 7.36 3.47 6.26
CA LEU A 126 7.19 4.46 5.18
C LEU A 126 6.29 3.93 4.06
N SER A 127 6.45 2.66 3.66
CA SER A 127 5.58 2.06 2.66
C SER A 127 4.12 1.99 3.10
N MET A 128 3.87 1.66 4.38
CA MET A 128 2.52 1.68 4.95
C MET A 128 1.93 3.10 4.97
N VAL A 129 2.67 4.08 5.49
CA VAL A 129 2.21 5.48 5.54
C VAL A 129 1.93 6.01 4.13
N ALA A 130 2.80 5.70 3.16
CA ALA A 130 2.62 6.12 1.78
C ALA A 130 1.33 5.55 1.14
N MET A 131 1.02 4.27 1.39
CA MET A 131 -0.23 3.65 0.90
C MET A 131 -1.47 4.33 1.47
N TRP A 132 -1.49 4.58 2.77
CA TRP A 132 -2.63 5.24 3.43
C TRP A 132 -2.75 6.72 3.06
N ALA A 133 -1.62 7.42 2.90
CA ALA A 133 -1.60 8.80 2.42
C ALA A 133 -2.14 8.91 0.99
N PHE A 134 -1.80 7.95 0.12
CA PHE A 134 -2.37 7.87 -1.22
C PHE A 134 -3.89 7.68 -1.20
N LEU A 135 -4.40 6.74 -0.38
CA LEU A 135 -5.84 6.56 -0.23
C LEU A 135 -6.54 7.86 0.20
N GLY A 136 -5.95 8.58 1.16
CA GLY A 136 -6.44 9.89 1.59
C GLY A 136 -6.44 10.94 0.47
N GLN A 137 -5.42 10.96 -0.40
CA GLN A 137 -5.38 11.84 -1.56
C GLN A 137 -6.48 11.50 -2.58
N VAL A 138 -6.72 10.21 -2.85
CA VAL A 138 -7.80 9.77 -3.75
C VAL A 138 -9.16 10.22 -3.23
N VAL A 139 -9.44 10.03 -1.94
CA VAL A 139 -10.68 10.52 -1.29
C VAL A 139 -10.84 12.03 -1.47
N GLN A 140 -9.77 12.80 -1.26
CA GLN A 140 -9.80 14.26 -1.42
C GLN A 140 -10.08 14.68 -2.87
N ILE A 141 -9.41 14.05 -3.84
CA ILE A 141 -9.65 14.30 -5.27
C ILE A 141 -11.13 14.02 -5.62
N CYS A 142 -11.67 12.87 -5.20
CA CYS A 142 -13.08 12.52 -5.45
C CYS A 142 -14.06 13.55 -4.87
N SER A 143 -13.78 14.07 -3.67
CA SER A 143 -14.59 15.11 -3.02
C SER A 143 -14.53 16.46 -3.74
N GLN A 144 -13.36 16.85 -4.25
CA GLN A 144 -13.16 18.13 -4.96
C GLN A 144 -13.81 18.15 -6.34
N LEU A 145 -13.97 16.98 -6.97
CA LEU A 145 -14.63 16.82 -8.27
C LEU A 145 -16.17 16.95 -8.18
N GLY A 146 -16.73 17.21 -7.00
CA GLY A 146 -18.18 17.33 -6.81
C GLY A 146 -18.93 16.01 -6.97
N MET A 147 -18.21 14.88 -7.08
CA MET A 147 -18.75 13.53 -7.11
C MET A 147 -18.98 13.03 -5.68
N ASN A 148 -19.76 13.77 -4.87
CA ASN A 148 -20.09 13.38 -3.48
C ASN A 148 -20.88 12.06 -3.38
N VAL A 149 -21.27 11.47 -4.52
CA VAL A 149 -21.90 10.15 -4.60
C VAL A 149 -20.86 9.03 -4.64
N LEU A 150 -19.61 9.32 -5.04
CA LEU A 150 -18.52 8.34 -5.08
C LEU A 150 -17.84 8.27 -3.72
N THR A 151 -18.04 7.16 -3.01
CA THR A 151 -17.33 6.83 -1.78
C THR A 151 -16.11 5.97 -2.12
N VAL A 152 -14.95 6.36 -1.57
CA VAL A 152 -13.70 5.59 -1.73
C VAL A 152 -13.40 4.93 -0.40
N GLU A 153 -13.41 3.60 -0.39
CA GLU A 153 -13.18 2.81 0.81
C GLU A 153 -11.93 1.94 0.65
N PRO A 154 -11.12 1.75 1.71
CA PRO A 154 -10.01 0.80 1.66
C PRO A 154 -10.53 -0.61 1.40
N ALA A 155 -9.88 -1.33 0.47
CA ALA A 155 -10.21 -2.70 0.15
C ALA A 155 -9.22 -3.68 0.80
N THR A 156 -9.44 -4.98 0.60
CA THR A 156 -8.72 -6.06 1.27
C THR A 156 -7.20 -5.98 1.07
N GLY A 157 -6.72 -5.49 -0.06
CA GLY A 157 -5.29 -5.37 -0.38
C GLY A 157 -4.54 -4.42 0.54
N ILE A 158 -5.06 -3.20 0.78
CA ILE A 158 -4.45 -2.24 1.70
C ILE A 158 -4.40 -2.79 3.13
N TYR A 159 -5.49 -3.43 3.59
CA TYR A 159 -5.53 -4.03 4.92
C TYR A 159 -4.53 -5.18 5.07
N CYS A 160 -4.47 -6.08 4.08
CA CYS A 160 -3.56 -7.22 4.07
C CYS A 160 -2.09 -6.76 4.06
N ALA A 161 -1.74 -5.85 3.14
CA ALA A 161 -0.40 -5.28 3.06
C ALA A 161 0.00 -4.58 4.37
N SER A 162 -0.90 -3.77 4.95
CA SER A 162 -0.66 -3.08 6.22
C SER A 162 -0.44 -4.06 7.38
N ALA A 163 -1.27 -5.09 7.51
CA ALA A 163 -1.14 -6.09 8.55
C ALA A 163 0.19 -6.84 8.46
N LEU A 164 0.59 -7.24 7.24
CA LEU A 164 1.86 -7.92 7.00
C LEU A 164 3.07 -7.03 7.29
N ILE A 165 3.00 -5.75 6.94
CA ILE A 165 4.03 -4.76 7.30
C ILE A 165 4.13 -4.62 8.82
N LEU A 166 3.01 -4.54 9.55
CA LEU A 166 3.00 -4.45 11.01
C LEU A 166 3.60 -5.69 11.66
N ILE A 167 3.27 -6.89 11.17
CA ILE A 167 3.88 -8.15 11.62
C ILE A 167 5.39 -8.12 11.39
N GLY A 168 5.84 -7.77 10.17
CA GLY A 168 7.26 -7.65 9.85
C GLY A 168 7.97 -6.66 10.78
N THR A 169 7.33 -5.51 11.03
CA THR A 169 7.85 -4.45 11.90
C THR A 169 7.98 -4.92 13.35
N ALA A 170 6.97 -5.61 13.88
CA ALA A 170 7.00 -6.18 15.23
C ALA A 170 8.11 -7.25 15.37
N MET A 171 8.26 -8.12 14.37
CA MET A 171 9.34 -9.13 14.35
C MET A 171 10.72 -8.47 14.29
N ASN A 172 10.86 -7.40 13.53
CA ASN A 172 12.10 -6.65 13.39
C ASN A 172 12.47 -5.93 14.71
N LEU A 173 11.49 -5.34 15.40
CA LEU A 173 11.65 -4.82 16.77
C LEU A 173 12.09 -5.89 17.76
N ALA A 174 11.52 -7.10 17.70
CA ALA A 174 11.94 -8.21 18.55
C ALA A 174 13.41 -8.60 18.29
N CYS A 175 13.89 -8.52 17.06
CA CYS A 175 15.29 -8.74 16.70
C CYS A 175 16.23 -7.69 17.29
N ILE A 176 15.77 -6.44 17.40
CA ILE A 176 16.53 -5.34 18.00
C ILE A 176 16.55 -5.45 19.53
N VAL A 177 15.41 -5.71 20.16
CA VAL A 177 15.26 -5.65 21.62
C VAL A 177 15.92 -6.84 22.32
N ARG A 178 15.85 -8.05 21.74
CA ARG A 178 16.38 -9.27 22.36
C ARG A 178 17.87 -9.18 22.77
N PRO A 179 18.82 -8.77 21.91
CA PRO A 179 20.23 -8.65 22.31
C PRO A 179 20.42 -7.62 23.42
N ILE A 180 19.73 -6.49 23.37
CA ILE A 180 19.80 -5.43 24.40
C ILE A 180 19.36 -5.96 25.76
N VAL A 181 18.24 -6.70 25.81
CA VAL A 181 17.73 -7.29 27.07
C VAL A 181 18.68 -8.34 27.63
N VAL A 182 19.28 -9.18 26.77
CA VAL A 182 20.27 -10.18 27.20
C VAL A 182 21.51 -9.51 27.81
N GLU A 183 22.02 -8.46 27.17
CA GLU A 183 23.15 -7.70 27.71
C GLU A 183 22.81 -7.01 29.04
N MET A 184 21.62 -6.43 29.16
CA MET A 184 21.16 -5.80 30.41
C MET A 184 21.01 -6.83 31.55
N ARG A 185 20.49 -8.02 31.28
CA ARG A 185 20.39 -9.10 32.28
C ARG A 185 21.78 -9.58 32.71
N ALA A 186 22.68 -9.80 31.78
CA ALA A 186 24.06 -10.19 32.08
C ALA A 186 24.81 -9.12 32.90
N LYS A 187 24.51 -7.82 32.69
CA LYS A 187 25.05 -6.74 33.52
C LYS A 187 24.45 -6.72 34.93
N LYS A 188 23.17 -7.08 35.10
CA LYS A 188 22.53 -7.20 36.41
C LYS A 188 23.03 -8.40 37.21
N GLU A 189 23.32 -9.53 36.57
CA GLU A 189 23.84 -10.73 37.24
C GLU A 189 25.30 -10.59 37.69
N LYS A 190 26.05 -9.64 37.11
CA LYS A 190 27.44 -9.34 37.47
C LYS A 190 27.57 -8.30 38.60
N LYS A 191 26.46 -7.72 39.07
CA LYS A 191 26.41 -6.66 40.08
C LYS A 191 25.76 -7.19 41.35
#